data_AF-A0AA97A698-F1
#
_entry.id   AF-A0AA97A698-F1
#
_cell.length_a   1.000
_cell.length_b   1.000
_cell.length_c   1.000
_cell.angle_alpha   90.00
_cell.angle_beta   90.00
_cell.angle_gamma   90.00
#
_symmetry.space_group_name_H-M   'P 1'
#
loop_
_entity.id
_entity.type
_entity.pdbx_description
1 polymer ?
#
loop_
_entity_poly.entity_id
_entity_poly.type
_entity_poly.pdbx_seq_one_letter_code
_entity_poly.pdbx_strand_id
1 'polypeptide(L)'
;MNRWFMTLLASLGLVLVISGCSAKKEEPAKNPKDAMYDFSNEKSFVVYGEGIAPKNTVSPAQAIALAKRAAITDGYRQLGEKLYGVKINSSETVQDAALKDSRIVAQVNALVKDAAITDAAFKDGLYSVRMEITMSARRWQELFAY
;
A
#
# COMPACT_ATOMS: atom_id res chain seq x y z
N MET A 1 -73.59 21.10 -0.12
CA MET A 1 -73.71 21.56 -1.52
C MET A 1 -72.57 22.54 -1.79
N ASN A 2 -71.62 22.39 -2.71
CA ASN A 2 -71.40 21.46 -3.83
C ASN A 2 -69.88 21.42 -4.14
N ARG A 3 -69.22 20.27 -4.00
CA ARG A 3 -68.85 19.32 -5.08
C ARG A 3 -67.82 19.77 -6.14
N TRP A 4 -67.06 20.86 -5.94
CA TRP A 4 -65.97 21.23 -6.88
C TRP A 4 -64.53 21.19 -6.30
N PHE A 5 -64.33 21.13 -4.99
CA PHE A 5 -62.97 21.22 -4.42
C PHE A 5 -62.17 19.90 -4.41
N MET A 6 -62.75 18.79 -4.89
CA MET A 6 -62.23 17.43 -4.67
C MET A 6 -61.68 16.75 -5.93
N THR A 7 -61.49 17.48 -7.03
CA THR A 7 -60.92 16.94 -8.28
C THR A 7 -59.52 17.47 -8.62
N LEU A 8 -58.94 18.35 -7.80
CA LEU A 8 -57.55 18.84 -7.97
C LEU A 8 -56.51 18.00 -7.22
N LEU A 9 -56.93 17.05 -6.38
CA LEU A 9 -56.05 16.09 -5.70
C LEU A 9 -55.74 14.83 -6.53
N ALA A 10 -56.34 14.68 -7.72
CA ALA A 10 -56.14 13.52 -8.59
C ALA A 10 -55.16 13.77 -9.76
N SER A 11 -54.60 14.99 -9.91
CA SER A 11 -53.56 15.30 -10.91
C SER A 11 -52.14 15.35 -10.32
N LEU A 12 -51.99 15.17 -9.00
CA LEU A 12 -50.70 15.21 -8.29
C LEU A 12 -50.03 13.83 -8.15
N GLY A 13 -50.46 12.83 -8.92
CA GLY A 13 -50.07 11.42 -8.75
C GLY A 13 -49.33 10.77 -9.92
N LEU A 14 -49.04 11.47 -11.03
CA LEU A 14 -48.51 10.85 -12.25
C LEU A 14 -47.24 11.50 -12.82
N VAL A 15 -46.43 12.20 -12.02
CA VAL A 15 -45.20 12.86 -12.53
C VAL A 15 -43.91 12.45 -11.80
N LEU A 16 -43.94 11.47 -10.89
CA LEU A 16 -42.77 11.18 -10.02
C LEU A 16 -42.24 9.74 -10.09
N VAL A 17 -42.15 9.14 -11.28
CA VAL A 17 -41.35 7.91 -11.48
C VAL A 17 -40.49 8.03 -12.73
N ILE A 18 -39.49 8.89 -12.68
CA ILE A 18 -38.24 8.69 -13.42
C ILE A 18 -37.15 8.62 -12.35
N SER A 19 -37.08 7.49 -11.66
CA SER A 19 -35.93 7.15 -10.83
C SER A 19 -34.72 7.08 -11.75
N GLY A 20 -33.91 8.15 -11.69
CA GLY A 20 -32.62 8.21 -12.35
C GLY A 20 -31.72 7.11 -11.81
N CYS A 21 -31.39 6.13 -12.65
CA CYS A 21 -30.10 5.47 -12.56
C CYS A 21 -29.04 6.48 -13.00
N SER A 22 -28.55 7.29 -12.06
CA SER A 22 -27.34 8.07 -12.27
C SER A 22 -26.14 7.14 -12.06
N ALA A 23 -25.88 6.28 -13.04
CA ALA A 23 -24.56 5.68 -13.18
C ALA A 23 -23.63 6.81 -13.64
N LYS A 24 -22.86 7.39 -12.71
CA LYS A 24 -21.75 8.27 -13.04
C LYS A 24 -20.74 7.45 -13.85
N LYS A 25 -20.84 7.55 -15.18
CA LYS A 25 -19.79 7.10 -16.09
C LYS A 25 -18.66 8.12 -15.93
N GLU A 26 -17.53 7.70 -15.40
CA GLU A 26 -16.32 8.53 -15.37
C GLU A 26 -15.98 8.91 -16.82
N GLU A 27 -16.12 10.19 -17.15
CA GLU A 27 -15.70 10.73 -18.43
C GLU A 27 -14.16 10.74 -18.45
N PRO A 28 -13.51 10.18 -19.49
CA PRO A 28 -12.07 10.34 -19.65
C PRO A 28 -11.76 11.83 -19.82
N ALA A 29 -10.68 12.28 -19.18
CA ALA A 29 -10.32 13.69 -19.07
C ALA A 29 -10.30 14.39 -20.45
N LYS A 30 -11.09 15.47 -20.57
CA LYS A 30 -11.27 16.26 -21.82
C LYS A 30 -10.04 17.05 -22.26
N ASN A 31 -8.94 17.00 -21.51
CA ASN A 31 -7.69 17.70 -21.82
C ASN A 31 -6.50 16.75 -21.63
N PRO A 32 -5.59 16.59 -22.61
CA PRO A 32 -4.43 15.71 -22.50
C PRO A 32 -3.49 16.07 -21.34
N LYS A 33 -3.47 17.34 -20.93
CA LYS A 33 -2.68 17.82 -19.77
C LYS A 33 -3.33 17.47 -18.43
N ASP A 34 -4.66 17.35 -18.40
CA ASP A 34 -5.41 16.95 -17.20
C ASP A 34 -5.41 15.41 -17.07
N ALA A 35 -5.38 14.68 -18.19
CA ALA A 35 -5.13 13.24 -18.22
C ALA A 35 -3.73 12.85 -17.71
N MET A 36 -2.76 13.79 -17.78
CA MET A 36 -1.41 13.62 -17.25
C MET A 36 -1.32 13.87 -15.73
N TYR A 37 -2.36 14.46 -15.14
CA TYR A 37 -2.42 14.78 -13.71
C TYR A 37 -3.65 14.15 -13.04
N ASP A 38 -3.82 12.86 -13.28
CA ASP A 38 -4.83 12.06 -12.60
C ASP A 38 -4.35 11.70 -11.18
N PHE A 39 -4.93 12.37 -10.18
CA PHE A 39 -4.74 12.12 -8.76
C PHE A 39 -5.26 10.74 -8.32
N SER A 40 -5.87 9.93 -9.20
CA SER A 40 -6.20 8.53 -8.92
C SER A 40 -5.00 7.58 -8.97
N ASN A 41 -3.83 8.05 -9.41
CA ASN A 41 -2.62 7.23 -9.50
C ASN A 41 -1.78 7.31 -8.21
N GLU A 42 -2.44 7.09 -7.08
CA GLU A 42 -1.75 6.89 -5.81
C GLU A 42 -1.22 5.44 -5.76
N LYS A 43 0.09 5.26 -5.65
CA LYS A 43 0.72 3.95 -5.56
C LYS A 43 0.99 3.63 -4.09
N SER A 44 0.38 2.56 -3.59
CA SER A 44 0.69 2.02 -2.28
C SER A 44 1.61 0.82 -2.37
N PHE A 45 2.51 0.72 -1.40
CA PHE A 45 3.42 -0.41 -1.25
C PHE A 45 3.23 -1.00 0.14
N VAL A 46 2.73 -2.23 0.15
CA VAL A 46 2.59 -3.02 1.38
C VAL A 46 3.73 -4.03 1.47
N VAL A 47 4.24 -4.23 2.69
CA VAL A 47 5.20 -5.27 3.07
C VAL A 47 4.82 -5.89 4.42
N TYR A 48 5.40 -7.04 4.73
CA TYR A 48 5.22 -7.74 5.99
C TYR A 48 6.59 -7.97 6.63
N GLY A 49 6.89 -7.19 7.67
CA GLY A 49 8.13 -7.34 8.44
C GLY A 49 7.97 -8.38 9.54
N GLU A 50 8.99 -9.20 9.74
CA GLU A 50 8.99 -10.29 10.73
C GLU A 50 10.18 -10.20 11.68
N GLY A 51 9.94 -10.50 12.95
CA GLY A 51 10.95 -10.42 13.99
C GLY A 51 10.74 -11.47 15.07
N ILE A 52 11.79 -12.22 15.37
CA ILE A 52 11.75 -13.29 16.38
C ILE A 52 12.41 -12.80 17.66
N ALA A 53 11.78 -13.08 18.80
CA ALA A 53 12.35 -12.80 20.10
C ALA A 53 13.59 -13.70 20.35
N PRO A 54 14.70 -13.13 20.85
CA PRO A 54 15.86 -13.94 21.21
C PRO A 54 15.55 -14.83 22.41
N LYS A 55 16.21 -15.99 22.48
CA LYS A 55 15.95 -17.00 23.53
C LYS A 55 16.35 -16.55 24.95
N ASN A 56 17.22 -15.55 25.08
CA ASN A 56 17.84 -15.11 26.33
C ASN A 56 17.25 -13.80 26.89
N THR A 57 15.94 -13.61 26.77
CA THR A 57 15.26 -12.41 27.32
C THR A 57 15.02 -12.52 28.81
N VAL A 58 15.27 -11.43 29.53
CA VAL A 58 15.05 -11.29 30.98
C VAL A 58 13.57 -11.26 31.34
N SER A 59 12.70 -10.75 30.47
CA SER A 59 11.25 -10.71 30.70
C SER A 59 10.43 -10.90 29.41
N PRO A 60 9.16 -11.35 29.52
CA PRO A 60 8.27 -11.44 28.37
C PRO A 60 8.06 -10.09 27.66
N ALA A 61 8.00 -9.00 28.43
CA ALA A 61 7.91 -7.65 27.87
C ALA A 61 9.15 -7.28 27.05
N GLN A 62 10.35 -7.68 27.51
CA GLN A 62 11.58 -7.49 26.74
C GLN A 62 11.57 -8.32 25.46
N ALA A 63 11.11 -9.57 25.51
CA ALA A 63 10.99 -10.43 24.33
C ALA A 63 10.12 -9.79 23.25
N ILE A 64 8.93 -9.31 23.63
CA ILE A 64 8.00 -8.63 22.72
C ILE A 64 8.63 -7.35 22.14
N ALA A 65 9.29 -6.55 22.98
CA ALA A 65 9.91 -5.30 22.52
C ALA A 65 11.05 -5.55 21.51
N LEU A 66 11.86 -6.58 21.72
CA LEU A 66 12.94 -6.95 20.80
C LEU A 66 12.40 -7.53 19.48
N ALA A 67 11.42 -8.44 19.56
CA ALA A 67 10.77 -9.00 18.39
C ALA A 67 10.10 -7.91 17.54
N LYS A 68 9.38 -6.97 18.18
CA LYS A 68 8.76 -5.82 17.51
C LYS A 68 9.79 -4.96 16.78
N ARG A 69 10.94 -4.67 17.41
CA ARG A 69 12.01 -3.87 16.77
C ARG A 69 12.56 -4.59 15.54
N ALA A 70 12.87 -5.87 15.66
CA ALA A 70 13.35 -6.68 14.54
C ALA A 70 12.35 -6.67 13.37
N ALA A 71 11.06 -6.86 13.67
CA ALA A 71 10.01 -6.90 12.66
C ALA A 71 9.81 -5.55 11.94
N ILE A 72 9.88 -4.43 12.67
CA ILE A 72 9.82 -3.09 12.07
C ILE A 72 11.04 -2.84 11.18
N THR A 73 12.24 -3.17 11.65
CA THR A 73 13.48 -3.03 10.85
C THR A 73 13.42 -3.88 9.59
N ASP A 74 12.90 -5.10 9.68
CA ASP A 74 12.70 -5.98 8.53
C ASP A 74 11.67 -5.40 7.54
N GLY A 75 10.57 -4.84 8.03
CA GLY A 75 9.59 -4.14 7.19
C GLY A 75 10.21 -2.95 6.45
N TYR A 76 11.01 -2.11 7.13
CA TYR A 76 11.71 -1.01 6.46
C TYR A 76 12.74 -1.48 5.43
N ARG A 77 13.45 -2.58 5.68
CA ARG A 77 14.36 -3.20 4.71
C ARG A 77 13.61 -3.62 3.45
N GLN A 78 12.51 -4.36 3.61
CA GLN A 78 11.66 -4.78 2.48
C GLN A 78 11.07 -3.60 1.71
N LEU A 79 10.64 -2.54 2.40
CA LEU A 79 10.21 -1.30 1.74
C LEU A 79 11.35 -0.67 0.96
N GLY A 80 12.53 -0.54 1.55
CA GLY A 80 13.71 -0.01 0.88
C GLY A 80 14.03 -0.78 -0.41
N GLU A 81 14.03 -2.11 -0.35
CA GLU A 81 14.25 -2.98 -1.51
C GLU A 81 13.17 -2.78 -2.59
N LYS A 82 11.90 -2.69 -2.20
CA LYS A 82 10.78 -2.51 -3.13
C LYS A 82 10.74 -1.13 -3.77
N LEU A 83 11.18 -0.10 -3.03
CA LEU A 83 11.16 1.29 -3.49
C LEU A 83 12.41 1.66 -4.31
N TYR A 84 13.59 1.29 -3.83
CA TYR A 84 14.88 1.72 -4.40
C TYR A 84 15.55 0.65 -5.28
N GLY A 85 15.03 -0.58 -5.27
CA GLY A 85 15.66 -1.71 -5.93
C GLY A 85 16.90 -2.21 -5.17
N VAL A 86 17.49 -3.28 -5.69
CA VAL A 86 18.66 -3.94 -5.10
C VAL A 86 19.77 -3.98 -6.12
N LYS A 87 20.94 -3.45 -5.77
CA LYS A 87 22.14 -3.61 -6.59
C LYS A 87 22.82 -4.93 -6.23
N ILE A 88 22.96 -5.81 -7.21
CA ILE A 88 23.65 -7.09 -7.07
C ILE A 88 25.03 -6.97 -7.71
N ASN A 89 26.07 -7.19 -6.92
CA ASN A 89 27.43 -7.31 -7.44
C ASN A 89 27.84 -8.78 -7.41
N SER A 90 28.00 -9.37 -8.59
CA SER A 90 28.58 -10.72 -8.78
C SER A 90 29.50 -10.69 -10.00
N SER A 91 30.71 -11.22 -9.86
CA SER A 91 31.64 -11.47 -10.98
C SER A 91 31.50 -12.87 -11.57
N GLU A 92 30.70 -13.74 -10.94
CA GLU A 92 30.51 -15.14 -11.34
C GLU A 92 29.16 -15.36 -12.02
N THR A 93 29.08 -16.40 -12.86
CA THR A 93 27.82 -16.81 -13.49
C THR A 93 26.90 -17.48 -12.46
N VAL A 94 25.58 -17.40 -12.67
CA VAL A 94 24.59 -18.04 -11.78
C VAL A 94 24.81 -19.55 -11.66
N GLN A 95 25.29 -20.18 -12.74
CA GLN A 95 25.63 -21.59 -12.76
C GLN A 95 26.83 -21.92 -11.88
N ASP A 96 27.89 -21.11 -11.93
CA ASP A 96 29.08 -21.29 -11.10
C ASP A 96 28.76 -21.02 -9.62
N ALA A 97 27.94 -20.01 -9.33
CA ALA A 97 27.52 -19.68 -7.97
C ALA A 97 26.68 -20.78 -7.30
N ALA A 98 26.01 -21.63 -8.09
CA ALA A 98 25.23 -22.76 -7.58
C ALA A 98 26.08 -24.01 -7.30
N LEU A 99 27.26 -24.12 -7.93
CA LEU A 99 28.12 -25.31 -7.86
C LEU A 99 29.35 -25.14 -6.96
N LYS A 100 29.78 -23.88 -6.73
CA LYS A 100 30.95 -23.54 -5.91
C LYS A 100 30.53 -22.67 -4.72
N ASP A 101 31.40 -22.63 -3.72
CA ASP A 101 31.25 -21.72 -2.59
C ASP A 101 31.43 -20.27 -3.07
N SER A 102 30.32 -19.63 -3.46
CA SER A 102 30.26 -18.32 -4.08
C SER A 102 29.53 -17.32 -3.19
N ARG A 103 29.94 -16.05 -3.27
CA ARG A 103 29.36 -14.97 -2.47
C ARG A 103 28.76 -13.89 -3.36
N ILE A 104 27.43 -13.91 -3.48
CA ILE A 104 26.65 -12.84 -4.10
C ILE A 104 26.28 -11.81 -3.03
N VAL A 105 26.60 -10.53 -3.26
CA VAL A 105 26.29 -9.45 -2.33
C VAL A 105 25.22 -8.53 -2.93
N ALA A 106 24.12 -8.39 -2.20
CA ALA A 106 23.03 -7.47 -2.48
C ALA A 106 23.10 -6.27 -1.53
N GLN A 107 22.99 -5.05 -2.07
CA GLN A 107 23.03 -3.81 -1.29
C GLN A 107 21.89 -2.86 -1.67
N VAL A 108 21.37 -2.17 -0.66
CA VAL A 108 20.32 -1.15 -0.80
C VAL A 108 20.74 0.09 -0.03
N ASN A 109 20.69 1.26 -0.68
CA ASN A 109 20.87 2.57 -0.06
C ASN A 109 19.55 3.33 -0.19
N ALA A 110 18.76 3.35 0.89
CA ALA A 110 17.39 3.86 0.86
C ALA A 110 17.08 4.73 2.09
N LEU A 111 16.24 5.76 1.90
CA LEU A 111 15.65 6.55 2.97
C LEU A 111 14.13 6.48 2.88
N VAL A 112 13.52 5.57 3.64
CA VAL A 112 12.06 5.40 3.66
C VAL A 112 11.45 6.35 4.69
N LYS A 113 10.55 7.23 4.24
CA LYS A 113 9.78 8.16 5.10
C LYS A 113 8.30 7.84 4.99
N ASP A 114 7.53 8.22 6.01
CA ASP A 114 6.07 8.16 6.00
C ASP A 114 5.48 6.75 5.81
N ALA A 115 6.22 5.70 6.17
CA ALA A 115 5.68 4.35 6.27
C ALA A 115 4.84 4.20 7.54
N ALA A 116 3.60 3.74 7.39
CA ALA A 116 2.66 3.49 8.47
C ALA A 116 2.60 1.99 8.79
N ILE A 117 2.52 1.66 10.08
CA ILE A 117 2.19 0.31 10.55
C ILE A 117 0.68 0.19 10.58
N THR A 118 0.11 -0.63 9.71
CA THR A 118 -1.35 -0.80 9.60
C THR A 118 -1.87 -1.95 10.47
N ASP A 119 -1.02 -2.95 10.73
CA ASP A 119 -1.38 -4.12 11.53
C ASP A 119 -0.14 -4.71 12.22
N ALA A 120 -0.35 -5.36 13.36
CA ALA A 120 0.71 -6.02 14.12
C ALA A 120 0.16 -7.19 14.94
N ALA A 121 0.86 -8.33 14.90
CA ALA A 121 0.53 -9.52 15.67
C ALA A 121 1.77 -10.09 16.35
N PHE A 122 1.59 -10.65 17.55
CA PHE A 122 2.62 -11.42 18.24
C PHE A 122 2.08 -12.80 18.57
N LYS A 123 2.74 -13.83 18.06
CA LYS A 123 2.37 -15.23 18.27
C LYS A 123 3.60 -16.11 18.38
N ASP A 124 3.67 -16.93 19.42
CA ASP A 124 4.70 -17.96 19.60
C ASP A 124 6.16 -17.44 19.49
N GLY A 125 6.41 -16.19 19.91
CA GLY A 125 7.74 -15.57 19.85
C GLY A 125 8.05 -14.83 18.53
N LEU A 126 7.16 -14.92 17.54
CA LEU A 126 7.22 -14.17 16.29
C LEU A 126 6.34 -12.92 16.38
N TYR A 127 6.92 -11.78 16.06
CA TYR A 127 6.21 -10.52 15.86
C TYR A 127 6.14 -10.23 14.36
N SER A 128 4.93 -10.04 13.83
CA SER A 128 4.68 -9.72 12.42
C SER A 128 4.05 -8.34 12.33
N VAL A 129 4.48 -7.54 11.37
CA VAL A 129 4.02 -6.16 11.18
C VAL A 129 3.67 -5.94 9.72
N ARG A 130 2.45 -5.49 9.44
CA ARG A 130 2.11 -4.98 8.11
C ARG A 130 2.47 -3.50 8.05
N MET A 131 3.30 -3.15 7.09
CA MET A 131 3.66 -1.76 6.83
C MET A 131 3.18 -1.35 5.45
N GLU A 132 2.72 -0.11 5.34
CA GLU A 132 2.25 0.49 4.11
C GLU A 132 2.88 1.87 3.93
N ILE A 133 3.29 2.18 2.72
CA ILE A 133 3.66 3.52 2.30
C ILE A 133 2.88 3.87 1.05
N THR A 134 2.38 5.09 1.01
CA THR A 134 1.54 5.57 -0.07
C THR A 134 2.17 6.80 -0.69
N MET A 135 2.24 6.84 -2.02
CA MET A 135 2.87 7.96 -2.73
C MET A 135 2.18 8.23 -4.08
N SER A 136 2.10 9.50 -4.47
CA SER A 136 1.60 9.88 -5.79
C SER A 136 2.54 9.40 -6.91
N ALA A 137 1.97 9.01 -8.05
CA ALA A 137 2.74 8.60 -9.22
C ALA A 137 3.73 9.66 -9.70
N ARG A 138 3.37 10.95 -9.61
CA ARG A 138 4.30 12.06 -9.93
C ARG A 138 5.54 12.02 -9.05
N ARG A 139 5.38 11.91 -7.74
CA ARG A 139 6.51 11.88 -6.79
C ARG A 139 7.34 10.61 -6.97
N TRP A 140 6.71 9.49 -7.36
CA TRP A 140 7.43 8.29 -7.77
C TRP A 140 8.33 8.52 -9.00
N GLN A 141 7.79 9.14 -10.05
CA GLN A 141 8.59 9.46 -11.25
C GLN A 141 9.74 10.40 -10.92
N GLU A 142 9.50 11.46 -10.14
CA GLU A 142 10.55 12.41 -9.75
C GLU A 142 11.71 11.77 -8.96
N LEU A 143 11.41 10.76 -8.13
CA LEU A 143 12.41 10.13 -7.26
C LEU A 143 13.09 8.90 -7.85
N PHE A 144 12.43 8.19 -8.77
CA PHE A 144 12.84 6.84 -9.18
C PHE A 144 12.86 6.60 -10.70
N ALA A 145 12.31 7.50 -11.52
CA ALA A 145 12.46 7.39 -12.97
C ALA A 145 13.82 7.97 -13.38
N TYR A 146 14.69 7.10 -13.89
CA TYR A 146 15.92 7.46 -14.60
C TYR A 146 15.71 7.36 -16.11
#